data_AF-A0A2V6DMT7-F1
#
_entry.id   AF-A0A2V6DMT7-F1
#
_cell.length_a   1.000
_cell.length_b   1.000
_cell.length_c   1.000
_cell.angle_alpha   90.00
_cell.angle_beta   90.00
_cell.angle_gamma   90.00
#
_symmetry.space_group_name_H-M   'P 1'
#
loop_
_entity.id
_entity.type
_entity.pdbx_description
1 polymer ?
#
loop_
_entity_poly.entity_id
_entity_poly.type
_entity_poly.pdbx_seq_one_letter_code
_entity_poly.pdbx_strand_id
1 'polypeptide(L)'
;ADAGSDAYDRDFALSLLSQEQDALYEIDQALKRIELGTYGICEMSGKQIPRARLEAIPFARFTVECQSQLEKQNKASRVRQSVTSLFGLTEEEEAPETEEEQPAPAAEKE
;
A
#
# COMPACT_ATOMS: atom_id res chain seq x y z
N ALA A 1 -32.46 -14.93 -15.53
CA ALA A 1 -31.08 -14.42 -15.65
C ALA A 1 -30.66 -13.73 -14.35
N ASP A 2 -30.97 -14.33 -13.18
CA ASP A 2 -30.80 -13.66 -11.87
C ASP A 2 -29.48 -14.00 -11.15
N ALA A 3 -28.84 -15.12 -11.48
CA ALA A 3 -27.64 -15.58 -10.76
C ALA A 3 -26.45 -14.61 -10.87
N GLY A 4 -26.38 -13.84 -11.97
CA GLY A 4 -25.34 -12.81 -12.13
C GLY A 4 -25.60 -11.54 -11.31
N SER A 5 -26.87 -11.14 -11.16
CA SER A 5 -27.25 -9.98 -10.34
C SER A 5 -26.99 -10.27 -8.87
N ASP A 6 -27.47 -11.42 -8.37
CA ASP A 6 -27.34 -11.79 -6.96
C ASP A 6 -25.87 -11.97 -6.52
N ALA A 7 -25.00 -12.47 -7.42
CA ALA A 7 -23.57 -12.51 -7.18
C ALA A 7 -22.95 -11.11 -7.08
N TYR A 8 -23.28 -10.21 -8.02
CA TYR A 8 -22.79 -8.83 -8.02
C TYR A 8 -23.25 -8.07 -6.76
N ASP A 9 -24.53 -8.18 -6.40
CA ASP A 9 -25.11 -7.49 -5.25
C ASP A 9 -24.44 -7.93 -3.95
N ARG A 10 -24.16 -9.23 -3.82
CA ARG A 10 -23.42 -9.78 -2.68
C ARG A 10 -21.99 -9.28 -2.63
N ASP A 11 -21.26 -9.31 -3.74
CA ASP A 11 -19.86 -8.87 -3.80
C ASP A 11 -19.74 -7.37 -3.51
N PHE A 12 -20.68 -6.57 -4.00
CA PHE A 12 -20.79 -5.15 -3.70
C PHE A 12 -21.03 -4.91 -2.20
N ALA A 13 -21.97 -5.64 -1.58
CA ALA A 13 -22.25 -5.54 -0.16
C ALA A 13 -21.03 -5.90 0.69
N LEU A 14 -20.29 -6.95 0.34
CA LEU A 14 -19.06 -7.34 1.03
C LEU A 14 -17.97 -6.26 0.89
N SER A 15 -17.81 -5.66 -0.29
CA SER A 15 -16.84 -4.57 -0.50
C SER A 15 -17.18 -3.34 0.35
N LEU A 16 -18.46 -2.99 0.46
CA LEU A 16 -18.91 -1.86 1.29
C LEU A 16 -18.63 -2.12 2.77
N LEU A 17 -18.98 -3.32 3.27
CA LEU A 17 -18.71 -3.71 4.65
C LEU A 17 -17.22 -3.73 4.98
N SER A 18 -16.37 -4.15 4.04
CA SER A 18 -14.92 -4.10 4.23
C SER A 18 -14.43 -2.66 4.38
N GLN A 19 -14.92 -1.75 3.52
CA GLN A 19 -14.53 -0.33 3.58
C GLN A 19 -14.98 0.33 4.89
N GLU A 20 -16.17 0.00 5.38
CA GLU A 20 -16.67 0.52 6.66
C GLU A 20 -15.84 0.02 7.85
N GLN A 21 -15.45 -1.25 7.86
CA GLN A 21 -14.57 -1.79 8.91
C GLN A 21 -13.19 -1.12 8.91
N ASP A 22 -12.61 -0.90 7.72
CA ASP A 22 -11.34 -0.18 7.59
C ASP A 22 -11.46 1.26 8.12
N ALA A 23 -12.59 1.94 7.82
CA ALA A 23 -12.83 3.29 8.32
C ALA A 23 -12.97 3.33 9.85
N LEU A 24 -13.67 2.37 10.46
CA LEU A 24 -13.78 2.26 11.93
C LEU A 24 -12.41 2.07 12.57
N TYR A 25 -11.60 1.16 12.01
CA TYR A 25 -10.23 0.94 12.50
C TYR A 25 -9.40 2.23 12.44
N GLU A 26 -9.47 2.96 11.32
CA GLU A 26 -8.74 4.22 11.14
C GLU A 26 -9.19 5.32 12.13
N ILE A 27 -10.50 5.35 12.47
CA ILE A 27 -11.05 6.23 13.50
C ILE A 27 -10.47 5.87 14.87
N ASP A 28 -10.47 4.59 15.25
CA ASP A 28 -9.88 4.15 16.52
C ASP A 28 -8.39 4.49 16.62
N GLN A 29 -7.64 4.33 15.52
CA GLN A 29 -6.24 4.75 15.47
C GLN A 29 -6.09 6.27 15.58
N ALA A 30 -7.02 7.05 15.02
CA ALA A 30 -7.02 8.51 15.18
C ALA A 30 -7.25 8.92 16.64
N LEU A 31 -8.18 8.28 17.33
CA LEU A 31 -8.43 8.51 18.76
C LEU A 31 -7.18 8.19 19.60
N LYS A 32 -6.53 7.06 19.35
CA LYS A 32 -5.26 6.73 20.02
C LYS A 32 -4.17 7.77 19.76
N ARG A 33 -4.06 8.29 18.53
CA ARG A 33 -3.10 9.37 18.20
C ARG A 33 -3.41 10.66 18.97
N ILE A 34 -4.68 10.95 19.25
CA ILE A 34 -5.06 12.09 20.09
C ILE A 34 -4.59 11.86 21.53
N GLU A 35 -4.82 10.67 22.09
CA GLU A 35 -4.35 10.32 23.45
C GLU A 35 -2.83 10.40 23.58
N LEU A 36 -2.10 9.99 22.53
CA LEU A 36 -0.64 10.04 22.47
C LEU A 36 -0.09 11.44 22.13
N GLY A 37 -0.95 12.40 21.77
CA GLY A 37 -0.55 13.76 21.36
C GLY A 37 0.13 13.83 19.98
N THR A 38 0.03 12.79 19.16
CA THR A 38 0.61 12.72 17.80
C THR A 38 -0.41 12.99 16.69
N TYR A 39 -1.65 13.34 17.07
CA TYR A 39 -2.71 13.66 16.12
C TYR A 39 -2.33 14.83 15.20
N GLY A 40 -2.65 14.70 13.91
CA GLY A 40 -2.31 15.70 12.90
C GLY A 40 -0.85 15.66 12.43
N ILE A 41 -0.06 14.66 12.81
CA ILE A 41 1.28 14.42 12.28
C ILE A 41 1.22 13.26 11.28
N CYS A 42 1.84 13.45 10.11
CA CYS A 42 1.91 12.43 9.06
C CYS A 42 2.86 11.31 9.48
N GLU A 43 2.38 10.07 9.52
CA GLU A 43 3.17 8.91 9.96
C GLU A 43 4.34 8.58 9.02
N MET A 44 4.25 8.96 7.74
CA MET A 44 5.29 8.65 6.75
C MET A 44 6.38 9.72 6.67
N SER A 45 6.04 10.99 6.89
CA SER A 45 6.99 12.11 6.68
C SER A 45 7.29 12.91 7.94
N GLY A 46 6.56 12.69 9.04
CA GLY A 46 6.65 13.48 10.27
C GLY A 46 6.14 14.93 10.14
N LYS A 47 5.64 15.33 8.96
CA LYS A 47 5.12 16.69 8.72
C LYS A 47 3.71 16.85 9.24
N GLN A 48 3.30 18.08 9.55
CA GLN A 48 1.92 18.39 9.94
C GLN A 48 0.94 18.14 8.78
N ILE A 49 -0.20 17.55 9.09
CA ILE A 49 -1.31 17.34 8.18
C ILE A 49 -2.12 18.64 8.10
N PRO A 50 -2.46 19.14 6.88
CA PRO A 50 -3.22 20.37 6.74
C PRO A 50 -4.54 20.32 7.50
N ARG A 51 -4.87 21.40 8.23
CA ARG A 51 -6.10 21.47 9.03
C ARG A 51 -7.36 21.24 8.19
N ALA A 52 -7.45 21.84 7.01
CA ALA A 52 -8.58 21.63 6.09
C ALA A 52 -8.80 20.14 5.74
N ARG A 53 -7.73 19.34 5.71
CA ARG A 53 -7.83 17.88 5.50
C ARG A 53 -8.38 17.17 6.73
N LEU A 54 -7.94 17.54 7.93
CA LEU A 54 -8.44 16.96 9.18
C LEU A 54 -9.90 17.36 9.43
N GLU A 55 -10.32 18.55 9.00
CA GLU A 55 -11.72 18.99 9.08
C GLU A 55 -12.63 18.19 8.14
N ALA A 56 -12.14 17.81 6.96
CA ALA A 56 -12.88 16.98 6.02
C ALA A 56 -12.81 15.48 6.35
N ILE A 57 -11.64 14.99 6.77
CA ILE A 57 -11.33 13.59 7.04
C ILE A 57 -10.53 13.52 8.36
N PRO A 58 -11.20 13.43 9.51
CA PRO A 58 -10.56 13.55 10.82
C PRO A 58 -9.63 12.38 11.14
N PHE A 59 -9.81 11.22 10.53
CA PHE A 59 -8.97 10.04 10.76
C PHE A 59 -7.74 9.96 9.85
N ALA A 60 -7.49 10.96 8.99
CA ALA A 60 -6.37 10.93 8.05
C ALA A 60 -5.00 10.68 8.74
N ARG A 61 -4.25 9.69 8.24
CA ARG A 61 -2.89 9.33 8.70
C ARG A 61 -1.77 10.04 7.99
N PHE A 62 -2.02 10.47 6.75
CA PHE A 62 -1.00 11.00 5.86
C PHE A 62 -1.39 12.34 5.25
N THR A 63 -0.38 13.11 4.84
CA THR A 63 -0.56 14.24 3.93
C THR A 63 -0.98 13.75 2.54
N VAL A 64 -1.54 14.64 1.72
CA VAL A 64 -1.95 14.33 0.33
C VAL A 64 -0.77 13.79 -0.49
N GLU A 65 0.39 14.43 -0.38
CA GLU A 65 1.62 14.03 -1.07
C GLU A 65 2.06 12.61 -0.69
N CYS A 66 2.03 12.28 0.61
CA CYS A 66 2.42 10.97 1.10
C CYS A 66 1.40 9.90 0.70
N GLN A 67 0.11 10.22 0.77
CA GLN A 67 -0.95 9.30 0.37
C GLN A 67 -0.89 9.00 -1.13
N SER A 68 -0.68 10.01 -1.98
CA SER A 68 -0.53 9.83 -3.42
C SER A 68 0.66 8.92 -3.77
N GLN A 69 1.77 9.03 -3.04
CA GLN A 69 2.92 8.14 -3.21
C GLN A 69 2.59 6.69 -2.84
N LEU A 70 1.87 6.48 -1.74
CA LEU A 70 1.44 5.15 -1.30
C LEU A 70 0.51 4.49 -2.33
N GLU A 71 -0.45 5.25 -2.86
CA GLU A 71 -1.39 4.76 -3.88
C GLU A 71 -0.68 4.39 -5.19
N LYS A 72 0.32 5.19 -5.61
CA LYS A 72 1.16 4.88 -6.77
C LYS A 72 1.96 3.59 -6.55
N GLN A 73 2.56 3.42 -5.38
CA GLN A 73 3.32 2.20 -5.04
C GLN A 73 2.42 0.97 -4.98
N ASN A 74 1.24 1.08 -4.35
CA ASN A 74 0.26 -0.01 -4.29
C ASN A 74 -0.23 -0.40 -5.68
N LYS A 75 -0.48 0.58 -6.57
CA LYS A 75 -0.87 0.30 -7.95
C LYS A 75 0.25 -0.38 -8.74
N ALA A 76 1.50 0.05 -8.57
CA ALA A 76 2.66 -0.58 -9.20
C ALA A 76 2.92 -2.00 -8.67
N SER A 77 2.74 -2.23 -7.36
CA SER A 77 2.87 -3.55 -6.72
C SER A 77 1.82 -4.53 -7.22
N ARG A 78 0.54 -4.12 -7.33
CA ARG A 78 -0.53 -4.95 -7.87
C ARG A 78 -0.30 -5.37 -9.33
N VAL A 79 0.38 -4.54 -10.13
CA VAL A 79 0.69 -4.85 -11.53
C VAL A 79 1.87 -5.83 -11.65
N ARG A 80 2.73 -5.93 -10.64
CA ARG A 80 3.95 -6.76 -10.67
C ARG A 80 3.91 -8.02 -9.81
N GLN A 81 2.77 -8.35 -9.18
CA GLN A 81 2.63 -9.66 -8.56
C GLN A 81 2.61 -10.73 -9.65
N SER A 82 3.77 -11.34 -9.89
CA SER A 82 3.90 -12.48 -10.78
C SER A 82 3.09 -13.63 -10.20
N VAL A 83 2.13 -14.12 -10.97
CA VAL A 83 1.21 -15.21 -10.58
C VAL A 83 1.96 -16.51 -10.24
N THR A 84 3.24 -16.61 -10.60
CA THR A 84 4.17 -17.71 -10.29
C THR A 84 4.35 -17.98 -8.80
N SER A 85 4.15 -17.00 -7.90
CA SER A 85 4.26 -17.27 -6.45
C SER A 85 2.97 -17.82 -5.82
N LEU A 86 1.82 -17.75 -6.51
CA LEU A 86 0.52 -18.11 -5.94
C LEU A 86 0.25 -19.63 -5.99
N PHE A 87 0.94 -20.36 -6.87
CA PHE A 87 0.80 -21.81 -7.03
C PHE A 87 2.07 -22.62 -6.68
N GLY A 88 3.13 -21.99 -6.17
CA GLY A 88 4.32 -22.72 -5.71
C GLY A 88 4.99 -23.56 -6.80
N LEU A 89 4.88 -23.16 -8.06
CA LEU A 89 5.56 -23.78 -9.20
C LEU A 89 6.82 -22.98 -9.53
N THR A 90 7.70 -22.80 -8.55
CA THR A 90 9.12 -22.67 -8.88
C THR A 90 9.63 -24.10 -8.89
N GLU A 91 9.66 -24.71 -10.07
CA GLU A 91 10.42 -25.94 -10.26
C GLU A 91 11.84 -25.65 -9.75
N GLU A 92 12.29 -26.52 -8.84
CA GLU A 92 13.66 -26.58 -8.39
C GLU A 92 14.55 -26.89 -9.59
N GLU A 93 14.89 -25.87 -10.40
CA GLU A 93 16.01 -25.94 -11.32
C GLU A 93 17.13 -25.10 -10.72
N GLU A 94 18.00 -25.83 -10.02
CA GLU A 94 19.44 -25.64 -9.87
C GLU A 94 19.96 -24.26 -10.30
N ALA A 95 20.28 -23.43 -9.30
CA ALA A 95 21.04 -22.22 -9.52
C ALA A 95 22.39 -22.59 -10.18
N PRO A 96 22.73 -22.09 -11.39
CA PRO A 96 24.10 -22.17 -11.83
C PRO A 96 24.91 -21.15 -11.02
N GLU A 97 25.76 -21.70 -10.16
CA GLU A 97 26.84 -21.00 -9.49
C GLU A 97 27.70 -20.35 -10.59
N THR A 98 27.63 -19.03 -10.70
CA THR A 98 28.54 -18.27 -11.55
C THR A 98 29.55 -17.60 -10.64
N GLU A 99 30.73 -18.19 -10.68
CA GLU A 99 31.96 -17.80 -10.02
C GLU A 99 32.29 -16.33 -10.25
N GLU A 100 32.93 -15.76 -9.23
CA GLU A 100 33.55 -14.45 -9.30
C GLU A 100 34.51 -14.35 -10.49
N GLU A 101 34.29 -13.37 -11.37
CA GLU A 101 35.38 -12.75 -12.11
C GLU A 101 35.05 -11.27 -12.32
N GLN A 102 35.68 -10.42 -11.51
CA GLN A 102 35.81 -9.01 -11.85
C GLN A 102 36.71 -8.92 -13.08
N PRO A 103 36.31 -8.14 -14.09
CA PRO A 103 37.20 -7.04 -14.44
C PRO A 103 36.41 -5.76 -14.71
N ALA A 104 36.78 -4.71 -13.98
CA ALA A 104 36.54 -3.34 -14.41
C ALA A 104 37.36 -3.06 -15.68
N PRO A 105 36.78 -2.40 -16.69
CA PRO A 105 37.57 -1.41 -17.40
C PRO A 105 36.82 -0.10 -17.68
N ALA A 106 37.52 0.97 -17.28
CA ALA A 106 37.84 2.16 -18.07
C ALA A 106 36.91 3.39 -18.13
N ALA A 107 37.61 4.53 -17.94
CA ALA A 107 37.43 5.87 -18.53
C ALA A 107 36.48 6.83 -17.78
N GLU A 108 36.76 8.13 -17.56
CA GLU A 108 37.83 9.04 -18.00
C GLU A 108 37.64 10.41 -17.29
N LYS A 109 38.72 11.20 -17.13
CA LYS A 109 38.82 12.69 -17.00
C LYS A 109 38.37 13.30 -15.66
N GLU A 110 39.06 14.26 -15.04
CA GLU A 110 40.20 15.15 -15.35
C GLU A 110 40.93 15.46 -14.04
#